data_AF-V5V3W4-F1
#
_entry.id   AF-V5V3W4-F1
#
_cell.length_a   1.000
_cell.length_b   1.000
_cell.length_c   1.000
_cell.angle_alpha   90.00
_cell.angle_beta   90.00
_cell.angle_gamma   90.00
#
_symmetry.space_group_name_H-M   'P 1'
#
loop_
_entity.id
_entity.type
_entity.pdbx_description
1 polymer ?
#
loop_
_entity_poly.entity_id
_entity_poly.type
_entity_poly.pdbx_seq_one_letter_code
_entity_poly.pdbx_strand_id
1 'polypeptide(L)'
;MSWVLFQGTKRGRSPLLISFTMATIASGGLGVWFLRSLSPTPIALSEPMPLPNAVQLERPLPRRILDGRDPLLATVPKTAPQPPMAASTHAKAMLPPVALQPVPPSQGPAPQVRVAIARDQSQLIVGTAVATTVTNDQQQVITHLAPSQGVVVTAREGMLLWNGQPLAPSLWLRPSNQLTFVGDKWYRGIVRLIAQGNAITAVNQVDLEEYLVSVVGSEVYPDWPMETLKAQAIAARSYALAHMFQPASRFFDLGNDERWQVYRGIETEWNTTQAAVQATRGIVLTKSGRIMISMYAATDDIVREVFGGRGMSQTGAYELGKRGYNYLQILGAYYPGAGLSQIRTQ
;
A
#
# COMPACT_ATOMS: atom_id res chain seq x y z
N MET A 1 -7.71 55.50 20.12
CA MET A 1 -8.81 56.02 19.27
C MET A 1 -8.34 56.04 17.84
N SER A 2 -9.11 55.41 16.94
CA SER A 2 -9.27 55.60 15.49
C SER A 2 -8.05 55.93 14.62
N TRP A 3 -7.58 55.00 13.78
CA TRP A 3 -7.97 54.69 12.37
C TRP A 3 -7.25 55.58 11.34
N VAL A 4 -6.53 54.96 10.38
CA VAL A 4 -6.62 55.27 8.93
C VAL A 4 -6.22 54.01 8.13
N LEU A 5 -7.15 53.56 7.28
CA LEU A 5 -6.95 52.67 6.13
C LEU A 5 -6.33 53.47 4.98
N PHE A 6 -5.47 52.89 4.13
CA PHE A 6 -5.58 53.08 2.67
C PHE A 6 -4.84 51.98 1.88
N GLN A 7 -5.51 51.51 0.83
CA GLN A 7 -5.02 50.54 -0.15
C GLN A 7 -4.12 51.19 -1.21
N GLY A 8 -3.16 50.40 -1.69
CA GLY A 8 -2.75 50.34 -3.10
C GLY A 8 -1.67 51.33 -3.57
N THR A 9 -0.48 50.83 -3.93
CA THR A 9 -0.05 50.63 -5.33
C THR A 9 1.44 50.23 -5.45
N LYS A 10 1.72 49.63 -6.61
CA LYS A 10 2.96 49.10 -7.23
C LYS A 10 4.34 49.66 -6.82
N ARG A 11 5.30 48.72 -6.89
CA ARG A 11 6.74 48.82 -7.22
C ARG A 11 7.67 49.54 -6.23
N GLY A 12 8.55 48.74 -5.63
CA GLY A 12 9.99 48.99 -5.60
C GLY A 12 10.50 50.14 -4.73
N ARG A 13 10.60 49.90 -3.42
CA ARG A 13 11.73 50.26 -2.53
C ARG A 13 11.31 49.96 -1.08
N SER A 14 12.19 49.34 -0.31
CA SER A 14 11.99 49.01 1.10
C SER A 14 11.94 50.28 1.95
N PRO A 15 11.03 50.40 2.93
CA PRO A 15 11.24 51.28 4.06
C PRO A 15 11.91 50.51 5.20
N LEU A 16 13.03 51.06 5.67
CA LEU A 16 13.59 50.80 6.99
C LEU A 16 12.55 51.17 8.05
N LEU A 17 12.45 50.36 9.10
CA LEU A 17 11.84 50.73 10.36
C LEU A 17 12.92 50.75 11.44
N ILE A 18 13.25 51.98 11.85
CA ILE A 18 14.04 52.31 13.03
C ILE A 18 13.04 52.62 14.13
N SER A 19 13.15 51.94 15.28
CA SER A 19 12.56 52.41 16.53
C SER A 19 13.65 52.41 17.61
N PHE A 20 13.80 53.56 18.25
CA PHE A 20 14.69 53.83 19.37
C PHE A 20 13.97 53.59 20.69
N THR A 21 14.70 53.01 21.66
CA THR A 21 14.47 53.28 23.07
C THR A 21 15.83 53.53 23.74
N MET A 22 16.01 54.73 24.29
CA MET A 22 17.16 55.13 25.10
C MET A 22 16.95 54.72 26.56
N ALA A 23 18.00 54.19 27.19
CA ALA A 23 18.24 54.34 28.62
C ALA A 23 19.74 54.48 28.87
N THR A 24 20.13 55.59 29.48
CA THR A 24 21.48 55.93 29.92
C THR A 24 21.55 55.70 31.43
N ILE A 25 22.70 55.25 31.97
CA ILE A 25 23.45 55.89 33.10
C ILE A 25 24.52 54.94 33.70
N ALA A 26 25.70 55.56 33.94
CA ALA A 26 26.71 55.36 34.99
C ALA A 26 27.62 54.11 35.07
N SER A 27 28.87 54.31 34.59
CA SER A 27 30.14 54.29 35.34
C SER A 27 30.50 53.16 36.35
N GLY A 28 31.65 52.51 36.07
CA GLY A 28 32.74 52.34 37.04
C GLY A 28 33.14 50.91 37.41
N GLY A 29 34.32 50.44 36.98
CA GLY A 29 35.02 49.30 37.59
C GLY A 29 35.79 48.39 36.62
N LEU A 30 37.10 48.63 36.49
CA LEU A 30 38.05 47.83 35.72
C LEU A 30 38.33 46.47 36.37
N GLY A 31 38.16 45.39 35.61
CA GLY A 31 38.70 44.06 35.88
C GLY A 31 39.09 43.39 34.56
N VAL A 32 40.40 43.36 34.28
CA VAL A 32 40.99 42.77 33.08
C VAL A 32 41.19 41.27 33.30
N TRP A 33 40.57 40.43 32.47
CA TRP A 33 40.97 39.04 32.22
C TRP A 33 40.93 38.77 30.71
N PHE A 34 42.03 38.24 30.19
CA PHE A 34 42.20 37.90 28.77
C PHE A 34 41.31 36.74 28.36
N LEU A 35 40.53 36.90 27.27
CA LEU A 35 40.21 35.80 26.37
C LEU A 35 40.48 36.23 24.92
N ARG A 36 41.26 35.39 24.24
CA ARG A 36 41.79 35.57 22.89
C ARG A 36 40.65 35.59 21.86
N SER A 37 40.67 36.58 20.97
CA SER A 37 39.74 36.71 19.85
C SER A 37 40.00 35.64 18.79
N LEU A 38 38.98 34.87 18.44
CA LEU A 38 38.88 34.19 17.15
C LEU A 38 37.78 34.88 16.36
N SER A 39 38.17 35.48 15.24
CA SER A 39 37.27 36.11 14.28
C SER A 39 36.26 35.08 13.75
N PRO A 40 34.94 35.32 13.77
CA PRO A 40 34.01 34.48 13.04
C PRO A 40 34.11 34.84 11.55
N THR A 41 34.63 33.91 10.74
CA THR A 41 34.40 33.94 9.29
C THR A 41 32.91 33.80 9.01
N PRO A 42 32.31 34.64 8.14
CA PRO A 42 30.91 34.54 7.79
C PRO A 42 30.66 33.24 6.99
N ILE A 43 29.79 32.39 7.51
CA ILE A 43 29.21 31.28 6.75
C ILE A 43 28.20 31.90 5.78
N ALA A 44 28.47 31.77 4.48
CA ALA A 44 27.50 32.09 3.45
C ALA A 44 26.26 31.22 3.64
N LEU A 45 25.09 31.85 3.74
CA LEU A 45 23.80 31.18 3.68
C LEU A 45 23.66 30.54 2.29
N SER A 46 23.87 29.23 2.20
CA SER A 46 23.46 28.44 1.05
C SER A 46 21.94 28.48 0.96
N GLU A 47 21.42 28.89 -0.20
CA GLU A 47 19.99 28.95 -0.53
C GLU A 47 19.26 27.65 -0.13
N PRO A 48 17.98 27.73 0.29
CA PRO A 48 17.20 26.54 0.64
C PRO A 48 17.10 25.59 -0.54
N MET A 49 17.52 24.33 -0.33
CA MET A 49 17.36 23.25 -1.31
C MET A 49 15.90 23.14 -1.78
N PRO A 50 15.63 23.00 -3.09
CA PRO A 50 14.29 22.68 -3.55
C PRO A 50 13.91 21.26 -3.08
N LEU A 51 12.72 21.15 -2.48
CA LEU A 51 12.11 19.88 -2.08
C LEU A 51 12.01 18.94 -3.30
N PRO A 52 12.29 17.62 -3.16
CA PRO A 52 12.11 16.69 -4.26
C PRO A 52 10.63 16.65 -4.68
N ASN A 53 10.44 16.89 -5.98
CA ASN A 53 9.18 17.15 -6.66
C ASN A 53 8.15 16.02 -6.49
N ALA A 54 6.88 16.42 -6.43
CA ALA A 54 5.74 15.54 -6.65
C ALA A 54 5.89 14.77 -7.98
N VAL A 55 5.50 13.49 -7.98
CA VAL A 55 5.63 12.60 -9.14
C VAL A 55 4.57 12.95 -10.19
N GLN A 56 5.01 13.31 -11.40
CA GLN A 56 4.16 13.48 -12.58
C GLN A 56 4.58 12.45 -13.65
N LEU A 57 3.59 11.76 -14.22
CA LEU A 57 3.77 10.64 -15.15
C LEU A 57 4.02 11.16 -16.58
N GLU A 58 5.18 10.87 -17.16
CA GLU A 58 5.31 10.83 -18.63
C GLU A 58 5.83 9.47 -19.10
N ARG A 59 5.06 8.86 -20.00
CA ARG A 59 5.20 7.56 -20.70
C ARG A 59 4.82 6.28 -19.92
N PRO A 60 3.80 5.53 -20.36
CA PRO A 60 3.40 4.27 -19.74
C PRO A 60 4.37 3.12 -20.08
N LEU A 61 4.49 2.17 -19.15
CA LEU A 61 5.19 0.89 -19.32
C LEU A 61 4.52 0.04 -20.43
N PRO A 62 5.24 -0.87 -21.10
CA PRO A 62 4.67 -1.70 -22.15
C PRO A 62 3.54 -2.60 -21.61
N ARG A 63 2.37 -2.50 -22.24
CA ARG A 63 1.10 -3.18 -21.89
C ARG A 63 1.21 -4.69 -21.61
N ARG A 64 2.17 -5.41 -22.18
CA ARG A 64 2.25 -6.88 -22.12
C ARG A 64 2.49 -7.47 -20.71
N ILE A 65 3.18 -6.75 -19.83
CA ILE A 65 3.40 -7.16 -18.42
C ILE A 65 2.17 -6.83 -17.54
N LEU A 66 1.33 -5.91 -18.01
CA LEU A 66 0.26 -5.26 -17.24
C LEU A 66 -1.12 -5.79 -17.60
N ASP A 67 -1.30 -6.24 -18.84
CA ASP A 67 -2.58 -6.75 -19.35
C ASP A 67 -2.92 -8.16 -18.83
N GLY A 68 -2.05 -8.77 -18.02
CA GLY A 68 -2.24 -10.13 -17.52
C GLY A 68 -2.32 -11.19 -18.62
N ARG A 69 -1.97 -10.88 -19.88
CA ARG A 69 -2.05 -11.79 -21.04
C ARG A 69 -0.77 -12.58 -21.28
N ASP A 70 0.15 -12.63 -20.30
CA ASP A 70 1.30 -13.53 -20.38
C ASP A 70 0.88 -14.92 -19.87
N PRO A 71 0.72 -15.93 -20.75
CA PRO A 71 0.33 -17.28 -20.33
C PRO A 71 1.33 -17.91 -19.35
N LEU A 72 2.58 -17.42 -19.28
CA LEU A 72 3.59 -17.89 -18.33
C LEU A 72 3.34 -17.44 -16.88
N LEU A 73 2.56 -16.38 -16.67
CA LEU A 73 2.15 -15.89 -15.32
C LEU A 73 0.85 -16.53 -14.82
N ALA A 74 0.09 -17.17 -15.71
CA ALA A 74 -1.26 -17.69 -15.41
C ALA A 74 -1.26 -19.13 -14.86
N THR A 75 -0.14 -19.85 -14.93
CA THR A 75 -0.12 -21.32 -14.75
C THR A 75 0.84 -21.84 -13.68
N VAL A 76 1.56 -20.99 -12.95
CA VAL A 76 2.41 -21.47 -11.85
C VAL A 76 1.75 -21.13 -10.52
N PRO A 77 1.26 -22.14 -9.79
CA PRO A 77 0.70 -21.92 -8.47
C PRO A 77 1.73 -21.26 -7.57
N LYS A 78 1.42 -20.08 -7.01
CA LYS A 78 2.09 -19.61 -5.78
C LYS A 78 1.55 -20.50 -4.66
N THR A 79 2.02 -21.74 -4.64
CA THR A 79 1.45 -22.80 -3.82
C THR A 79 1.43 -22.34 -2.37
N ALA A 80 0.36 -22.71 -1.65
CA ALA A 80 0.22 -22.53 -0.21
C ALA A 80 1.55 -22.73 0.52
N PRO A 81 1.80 -22.02 1.64
CA PRO A 81 3.10 -22.02 2.28
C PRO A 81 3.53 -23.47 2.53
N GLN A 82 4.66 -23.86 1.94
CA GLN A 82 5.24 -25.18 2.11
C GLN A 82 6.21 -25.12 3.30
N PRO A 83 6.18 -26.11 4.22
CA PRO A 83 7.19 -26.20 5.26
C PRO A 83 8.56 -26.26 4.57
N PRO A 84 9.68 -25.88 5.23
CA PRO A 84 10.96 -25.80 4.56
C PRO A 84 11.35 -27.17 4.02
N MET A 85 10.99 -27.43 2.75
CA MET A 85 11.63 -28.45 1.95
C MET A 85 13.06 -27.97 1.73
N ALA A 86 13.99 -28.93 1.81
CA ALA A 86 15.42 -28.74 1.70
C ALA A 86 15.76 -27.58 0.76
N ALA A 87 16.56 -26.64 1.26
CA ALA A 87 17.04 -25.47 0.54
C ALA A 87 17.21 -25.81 -0.94
N SER A 88 16.57 -25.06 -1.83
CA SER A 88 16.74 -25.25 -3.26
C SER A 88 18.25 -25.34 -3.53
N THR A 89 18.67 -26.38 -4.25
CA THR A 89 20.09 -26.63 -4.57
C THR A 89 20.70 -25.53 -5.44
N HIS A 90 19.91 -24.52 -5.79
CA HIS A 90 20.25 -23.37 -6.61
C HIS A 90 20.00 -22.05 -5.86
N ALA A 91 20.28 -22.00 -4.55
CA ALA A 91 20.39 -20.73 -3.85
C ALA A 91 21.29 -19.78 -4.65
N LYS A 92 20.73 -18.65 -5.10
CA LYS A 92 21.49 -17.62 -5.80
C LYS A 92 22.70 -17.25 -4.94
N ALA A 93 23.91 -17.38 -5.47
CA ALA A 93 25.12 -16.90 -4.82
C ALA A 93 24.99 -15.39 -4.64
N MET A 94 24.55 -14.97 -3.45
CA MET A 94 24.25 -13.58 -3.17
C MET A 94 25.47 -12.93 -2.57
N LEU A 95 26.04 -11.96 -3.30
CA LEU A 95 26.94 -10.96 -2.70
C LEU A 95 26.28 -10.40 -1.43
N PRO A 96 27.05 -9.98 -0.41
CA PRO A 96 26.47 -9.41 0.80
C PRO A 96 25.48 -8.31 0.40
N PRO A 97 24.21 -8.42 0.82
CA PRO A 97 23.16 -7.55 0.33
C PRO A 97 23.48 -6.09 0.64
N VAL A 98 23.47 -5.25 -0.40
CA VAL A 98 23.55 -3.81 -0.24
C VAL A 98 22.22 -3.36 0.37
N ALA A 99 22.26 -2.91 1.62
CA ALA A 99 21.08 -2.44 2.32
C ALA A 99 20.48 -1.23 1.61
N LEU A 100 19.17 -1.24 1.39
CA LEU A 100 18.44 -0.05 0.96
C LEU A 100 18.51 1.05 2.03
N GLN A 101 18.42 2.30 1.62
CA GLN A 101 18.30 3.41 2.57
C GLN A 101 16.93 3.35 3.27
N PRO A 102 16.89 3.53 4.61
CA PRO A 102 15.64 3.46 5.36
C PRO A 102 14.75 4.66 5.05
N VAL A 103 13.43 4.43 5.09
CA VAL A 103 12.39 5.45 4.96
C VAL A 103 11.43 5.29 6.15
N PRO A 104 11.02 6.37 6.82
CA PRO A 104 10.08 6.27 7.93
C PRO A 104 8.68 5.83 7.47
N PRO A 105 7.92 5.11 8.30
CA PRO A 105 6.54 4.73 7.99
C PRO A 105 5.62 5.94 7.81
N SER A 106 4.62 5.78 6.94
CA SER A 106 3.65 6.83 6.65
C SER A 106 2.63 7.07 7.76
N GLN A 107 2.30 8.34 7.96
CA GLN A 107 1.30 8.81 8.94
C GLN A 107 -0.04 9.19 8.27
N GLY A 108 -0.09 9.21 6.94
CA GLY A 108 -1.29 9.55 6.18
C GLY A 108 -2.30 8.40 6.08
N PRO A 109 -3.52 8.70 5.60
CA PRO A 109 -4.48 7.65 5.26
C PRO A 109 -3.90 6.74 4.17
N ALA A 110 -4.25 5.46 4.19
CA ALA A 110 -3.88 4.58 3.10
C ALA A 110 -4.94 4.68 2.00
N PRO A 111 -4.57 4.51 0.72
CA PRO A 111 -5.55 4.46 -0.34
C PRO A 111 -6.38 3.16 -0.22
N GLN A 112 -7.58 3.14 -0.82
CA GLN A 112 -8.42 1.95 -0.82
C GLN A 112 -8.15 1.11 -2.06
N VAL A 113 -7.89 -0.18 -1.88
CA VAL A 113 -7.68 -1.15 -2.95
C VAL A 113 -8.99 -1.88 -3.25
N ARG A 114 -9.26 -2.14 -4.53
CA ARG A 114 -10.44 -2.87 -5.00
C ARG A 114 -10.03 -4.26 -5.48
N VAL A 115 -10.44 -5.29 -4.75
CA VAL A 115 -10.05 -6.68 -5.00
C VAL A 115 -11.26 -7.48 -5.46
N ALA A 116 -11.19 -8.11 -6.62
CA ALA A 116 -12.19 -9.09 -7.01
C ALA A 116 -12.03 -10.35 -6.15
N ILE A 117 -12.93 -10.56 -5.20
CA ILE A 117 -12.90 -11.67 -4.23
C ILE A 117 -13.73 -12.88 -4.69
N ALA A 118 -14.65 -12.67 -5.62
CA ALA A 118 -15.35 -13.72 -6.35
C ALA A 118 -15.70 -13.22 -7.75
N ARG A 119 -15.50 -14.04 -8.77
CA ARG A 119 -15.75 -13.70 -10.18
C ARG A 119 -16.55 -14.81 -10.85
N ASP A 120 -17.37 -14.43 -11.83
CA ASP A 120 -18.11 -15.36 -12.68
C ASP A 120 -18.98 -16.35 -11.89
N GLN A 121 -19.52 -15.92 -10.74
CA GLN A 121 -20.31 -16.78 -9.85
C GLN A 121 -21.78 -16.79 -10.26
N SER A 122 -22.40 -17.97 -10.36
CA SER A 122 -23.85 -18.09 -10.59
C SER A 122 -24.66 -17.66 -9.36
N GLN A 123 -24.09 -17.84 -8.16
CA GLN A 123 -24.71 -17.55 -6.88
C GLN A 123 -23.65 -17.19 -5.84
N LEU A 124 -23.97 -16.28 -4.93
CA LEU A 124 -23.19 -15.99 -3.73
C LEU A 124 -24.11 -15.91 -2.51
N ILE A 125 -23.61 -16.34 -1.36
CA ILE A 125 -24.21 -15.99 -0.07
C ILE A 125 -23.49 -14.77 0.47
N VAL A 126 -24.24 -13.75 0.88
CA VAL A 126 -23.69 -12.55 1.52
C VAL A 126 -24.35 -12.29 2.86
N GLY A 127 -23.58 -11.74 3.79
CA GLY A 127 -24.04 -11.42 5.13
C GLY A 127 -23.22 -10.28 5.72
N THR A 128 -23.69 -9.68 6.81
CA THR A 128 -22.93 -8.67 7.56
C THR A 128 -23.02 -8.94 9.05
N ALA A 129 -21.94 -8.65 9.79
CA ALA A 129 -21.93 -8.85 11.24
C ALA A 129 -22.93 -7.91 11.97
N VAL A 130 -23.31 -6.81 11.32
CA VAL A 130 -24.23 -5.78 11.85
C VAL A 130 -25.34 -5.48 10.85
N ALA A 131 -26.38 -4.79 11.32
CA ALA A 131 -27.42 -4.27 10.45
C ALA A 131 -26.80 -3.32 9.43
N THR A 132 -27.05 -3.56 8.14
CA THR A 132 -26.36 -2.85 7.06
C THR A 132 -27.35 -2.37 6.02
N THR A 133 -27.21 -1.11 5.63
CA THR A 133 -27.94 -0.54 4.50
C THR A 133 -27.27 -0.99 3.20
N VAL A 134 -28.07 -1.53 2.29
CA VAL A 134 -27.64 -1.93 0.95
C VAL A 134 -28.10 -0.87 -0.04
N THR A 135 -27.17 -0.39 -0.87
CA THR A 135 -27.43 0.71 -1.81
C THR A 135 -27.00 0.36 -3.23
N ASN A 136 -27.48 1.09 -4.23
CA ASN A 136 -26.98 1.00 -5.60
C ASN A 136 -25.78 1.97 -5.83
N ASP A 137 -25.32 2.05 -7.08
CA ASP A 137 -24.21 2.95 -7.47
C ASP A 137 -24.56 4.44 -7.32
N GLN A 138 -25.85 4.79 -7.33
CA GLN A 138 -26.37 6.14 -7.08
C GLN A 138 -26.58 6.44 -5.58
N GLN A 139 -26.09 5.56 -4.68
CA GLN A 139 -26.27 5.66 -3.23
C GLN A 139 -27.73 5.63 -2.76
N GLN A 140 -28.66 5.23 -3.62
CA GLN A 140 -30.05 5.03 -3.21
C GLN A 140 -30.15 3.76 -2.37
N VAL A 141 -30.88 3.84 -1.26
CA VAL A 141 -31.17 2.67 -0.43
C VAL A 141 -32.10 1.74 -1.17
N ILE A 142 -31.65 0.50 -1.36
CA ILE A 142 -32.40 -0.54 -2.07
C ILE A 142 -33.05 -1.51 -1.07
N THR A 143 -32.29 -1.90 -0.04
CA THR A 143 -32.79 -2.81 1.01
C THR A 143 -31.93 -2.70 2.27
N HIS A 144 -32.34 -3.39 3.32
CA HIS A 144 -31.60 -3.52 4.56
C HIS A 144 -31.29 -4.99 4.82
N LEU A 145 -30.09 -5.25 5.34
CA LEU A 145 -29.63 -6.56 5.75
C LEU A 145 -29.58 -6.61 7.28
N ALA A 146 -30.28 -7.57 7.89
CA ALA A 146 -30.22 -7.76 9.34
C ALA A 146 -28.86 -8.35 9.77
N PRO A 147 -28.42 -8.11 11.02
CA PRO A 147 -27.17 -8.69 11.53
C PRO A 147 -27.17 -10.22 11.41
N SER A 148 -26.05 -10.80 10.98
CA SER A 148 -25.84 -12.24 10.84
C SER A 148 -26.87 -12.96 9.95
N GLN A 149 -27.64 -12.22 9.15
CA GLN A 149 -28.53 -12.79 8.15
C GLN A 149 -27.72 -13.13 6.89
N GLY A 150 -27.83 -14.38 6.43
CA GLY A 150 -27.35 -14.77 5.11
C GLY A 150 -28.40 -14.49 4.04
N VAL A 151 -27.96 -13.94 2.91
CA VAL A 151 -28.80 -13.68 1.73
C VAL A 151 -28.19 -14.37 0.53
N VAL A 152 -29.03 -15.06 -0.21
CA VAL A 152 -28.67 -15.64 -1.50
C VAL A 152 -28.79 -14.56 -2.57
N VAL A 153 -27.68 -14.25 -3.22
CA VAL A 153 -27.61 -13.36 -4.38
C VAL A 153 -27.37 -14.20 -5.63
N THR A 154 -28.18 -13.98 -6.66
CA THR A 154 -28.00 -14.54 -8.02
C THR A 154 -27.97 -13.40 -9.04
N ALA A 155 -27.54 -13.67 -10.27
CA ALA A 155 -27.58 -12.69 -11.36
C ALA A 155 -28.37 -13.24 -12.56
N ARG A 156 -29.22 -12.39 -13.15
CA ARG A 156 -29.95 -12.71 -14.38
C ARG A 156 -30.10 -11.46 -15.22
N GLU A 157 -29.76 -11.55 -16.50
CA GLU A 157 -29.99 -10.49 -17.49
C GLU A 157 -29.40 -9.13 -17.05
N GLY A 158 -28.26 -9.14 -16.36
CA GLY A 158 -27.58 -7.92 -15.88
C GLY A 158 -28.15 -7.33 -14.59
N MET A 159 -29.07 -8.01 -13.91
CA MET A 159 -29.63 -7.61 -12.62
C MET A 159 -29.20 -8.57 -11.52
N LEU A 160 -28.93 -8.05 -10.31
CA LEU A 160 -28.76 -8.84 -9.10
C LEU A 160 -30.13 -9.13 -8.49
N LEU A 161 -30.34 -10.39 -8.12
CA LEU A 161 -31.54 -10.88 -7.46
C LEU A 161 -31.20 -11.20 -6.00
N TRP A 162 -31.96 -10.64 -5.07
CA TRP A 162 -31.81 -10.78 -3.63
C TRP A 162 -32.88 -11.72 -3.11
N ASN A 163 -32.51 -12.95 -2.74
CA ASN A 163 -33.43 -14.05 -2.46
C ASN A 163 -34.45 -14.25 -3.60
N GLY A 164 -33.98 -14.15 -4.84
CA GLY A 164 -34.80 -14.30 -6.05
C GLY A 164 -35.53 -13.04 -6.51
N GLN A 165 -35.51 -11.94 -5.75
CA GLN A 165 -36.15 -10.68 -6.13
C GLN A 165 -35.16 -9.75 -6.87
N PRO A 166 -35.43 -9.35 -8.13
CA PRO A 166 -34.53 -8.45 -8.87
C PRO A 166 -34.47 -7.08 -8.20
N LEU A 167 -33.26 -6.57 -7.95
CA LEU A 167 -33.04 -5.30 -7.27
C LEU A 167 -32.36 -4.26 -8.16
N ALA A 168 -31.08 -4.47 -8.49
CA ALA A 168 -30.26 -3.51 -9.23
C ALA A 168 -29.09 -4.22 -9.94
N PRO A 169 -28.45 -3.62 -10.96
CA PRO A 169 -27.25 -4.18 -11.58
C PRO A 169 -26.02 -4.25 -10.66
N SER A 170 -25.99 -3.42 -9.61
CA SER A 170 -24.89 -3.31 -8.65
C SER A 170 -25.44 -2.97 -7.28
N LEU A 171 -24.92 -3.64 -6.24
CA LEU A 171 -25.29 -3.44 -4.84
C LEU A 171 -24.05 -3.25 -3.98
N TRP A 172 -24.10 -2.31 -3.04
CA TRP A 172 -23.05 -2.01 -2.09
C TRP A 172 -23.48 -2.36 -0.67
N LEU A 173 -22.68 -3.17 0.00
CA LEU A 173 -22.78 -3.50 1.42
C LEU A 173 -21.74 -2.65 2.17
N ARG A 174 -22.21 -1.79 3.08
CA ARG A 174 -21.37 -0.87 3.88
C ARG A 174 -21.58 -1.10 5.37
N PRO A 175 -21.09 -2.22 5.94
CA PRO A 175 -21.20 -2.45 7.38
C PRO A 175 -20.24 -1.50 8.10
N SER A 176 -20.75 -0.55 8.89
CA SER A 176 -20.02 0.55 9.54
C SER A 176 -18.73 0.12 10.28
N ASN A 177 -17.61 -0.01 9.55
CA ASN A 177 -16.33 -0.60 9.99
C ASN A 177 -16.46 -2.03 10.57
N GLN A 178 -17.41 -2.79 10.06
CA GLN A 178 -17.71 -4.16 10.47
C GLN A 178 -17.49 -5.12 9.30
N LEU A 179 -17.61 -6.42 9.55
CA LEU A 179 -17.26 -7.44 8.56
C LEU A 179 -18.42 -7.74 7.60
N THR A 180 -18.07 -8.00 6.34
CA THR A 180 -18.97 -8.56 5.32
C THR A 180 -18.60 -10.01 5.07
N PHE A 181 -19.57 -10.91 5.17
CA PHE A 181 -19.44 -12.30 4.74
C PHE A 181 -19.77 -12.40 3.24
N VAL A 182 -18.91 -13.05 2.46
CA VAL A 182 -19.11 -13.31 1.03
C VAL A 182 -18.65 -14.72 0.71
N GLY A 183 -19.56 -15.55 0.22
CA GLY A 183 -19.30 -16.95 -0.10
C GLY A 183 -19.05 -17.75 1.17
N ASP A 184 -17.78 -17.93 1.51
CA ASP A 184 -17.27 -18.71 2.65
C ASP A 184 -16.40 -17.88 3.60
N LYS A 185 -16.15 -16.60 3.32
CA LYS A 185 -15.15 -15.78 4.04
C LYS A 185 -15.68 -14.45 4.54
N TRP A 186 -15.03 -13.95 5.58
CA TRP A 186 -15.27 -12.62 6.16
C TRP A 186 -14.23 -11.62 5.69
N TYR A 187 -14.69 -10.45 5.27
CA TYR A 187 -13.87 -9.37 4.72
C TYR A 187 -14.09 -8.06 5.51
N ARG A 188 -13.01 -7.30 5.69
CA ARG A 188 -13.05 -5.90 6.14
C ARG A 188 -13.52 -4.98 5.01
N GLY A 189 -13.82 -3.73 5.34
CA GLY A 189 -14.20 -2.71 4.37
C GLY A 189 -15.60 -2.94 3.81
N ILE A 190 -15.81 -2.47 2.58
CA ILE A 190 -17.11 -2.51 1.90
C ILE A 190 -17.07 -3.53 0.76
N VAL A 191 -18.22 -4.09 0.40
CA VAL A 191 -18.33 -5.02 -0.72
C VAL A 191 -19.30 -4.47 -1.74
N ARG A 192 -18.88 -4.49 -3.01
CA ARG A 192 -19.73 -4.24 -4.16
C ARG A 192 -20.00 -5.55 -4.89
N LEU A 193 -21.27 -5.89 -5.05
CA LEU A 193 -21.74 -6.97 -5.91
C LEU A 193 -22.12 -6.37 -7.25
N ILE A 194 -21.76 -7.03 -8.35
CA ILE A 194 -21.98 -6.54 -9.72
C ILE A 194 -22.53 -7.69 -10.54
N ALA A 195 -23.67 -7.48 -11.19
CA ALA A 195 -24.17 -8.40 -12.21
C ALA A 195 -23.42 -8.20 -13.53
N GLN A 196 -22.95 -9.30 -14.10
CA GLN A 196 -22.32 -9.37 -15.42
C GLN A 196 -23.02 -10.46 -16.23
N GLY A 197 -24.09 -10.07 -16.95
CA GLY A 197 -24.98 -11.02 -17.60
C GLY A 197 -25.70 -11.88 -16.56
N ASN A 198 -25.40 -13.18 -16.54
CA ASN A 198 -25.97 -14.16 -15.60
C ASN A 198 -25.00 -14.56 -14.48
N ALA A 199 -23.91 -13.80 -14.31
CA ALA A 199 -22.91 -14.05 -13.28
C ALA A 199 -22.74 -12.85 -12.36
N ILE A 200 -22.20 -13.11 -11.17
CA ILE A 200 -21.89 -12.13 -10.14
C ILE A 200 -20.37 -12.00 -10.02
N THR A 201 -19.91 -10.77 -9.95
CA THR A 201 -18.58 -10.43 -9.44
C THR A 201 -18.73 -9.66 -8.13
N ALA A 202 -18.07 -10.16 -7.08
CA ALA A 202 -17.94 -9.47 -5.81
C ALA A 202 -16.57 -8.79 -5.72
N VAL A 203 -16.59 -7.48 -5.45
CA VAL A 203 -15.40 -6.65 -5.29
C VAL A 203 -15.36 -6.14 -3.87
N ASN A 204 -14.30 -6.47 -3.13
CA ASN A 204 -14.02 -5.88 -1.83
C ASN A 204 -13.21 -4.60 -2.00
N GLN A 205 -13.68 -3.51 -1.41
CA GLN A 205 -12.98 -2.24 -1.34
C GLN A 205 -12.58 -1.98 0.11
N VAL A 206 -11.27 -1.98 0.35
CA VAL A 206 -10.68 -2.05 1.69
C VAL A 206 -9.45 -1.16 1.79
N ASP A 207 -9.11 -0.70 3.00
CA ASP A 207 -7.86 0.03 3.25
C ASP A 207 -6.65 -0.84 2.84
N LEU A 208 -5.70 -0.25 2.11
CA LEU A 208 -4.56 -1.00 1.59
C LEU A 208 -3.74 -1.67 2.70
N GLU A 209 -3.61 -1.05 3.87
CA GLU A 209 -2.83 -1.63 4.97
C GLU A 209 -3.60 -2.78 5.62
N GLU A 210 -4.93 -2.70 5.75
CA GLU A 210 -5.76 -3.83 6.19
C GLU A 210 -5.71 -5.01 5.21
N TYR A 211 -5.79 -4.74 3.91
CA TYR A 211 -5.60 -5.75 2.87
C TYR A 211 -4.27 -6.50 3.01
N LEU A 212 -3.19 -5.77 3.28
CA LEU A 212 -1.85 -6.34 3.38
C LEU A 212 -1.67 -7.26 4.59
N VAL A 213 -2.41 -7.06 5.69
CA VAL A 213 -2.34 -7.97 6.84
C VAL A 213 -2.74 -9.38 6.43
N SER A 214 -3.82 -9.49 5.65
CA SER A 214 -4.31 -10.76 5.09
C SER A 214 -3.37 -11.32 4.04
N VAL A 215 -2.92 -10.49 3.08
CA VAL A 215 -2.02 -10.94 2.01
C VAL A 215 -0.72 -11.49 2.56
N VAL A 216 -0.07 -10.80 3.49
CA VAL A 216 1.18 -11.27 4.08
C VAL A 216 0.98 -12.62 4.77
N GLY A 217 -0.10 -12.79 5.54
CA GLY A 217 -0.39 -14.08 6.20
C GLY A 217 -0.93 -15.18 5.27
N SER A 218 -1.34 -14.83 4.05
CA SER A 218 -1.74 -15.78 3.01
C SER A 218 -0.58 -16.23 2.13
N GLU A 219 0.46 -15.40 2.01
CA GLU A 219 1.61 -15.59 1.13
C GLU A 219 2.81 -16.23 1.83
N VAL A 220 3.00 -15.96 3.13
CA VAL A 220 4.10 -16.51 3.94
C VAL A 220 3.60 -16.90 5.33
N TYR A 221 4.35 -17.72 6.06
CA TYR A 221 3.96 -18.12 7.41
C TYR A 221 4.11 -16.97 8.41
N PRO A 222 3.18 -16.82 9.36
CA PRO A 222 3.19 -15.72 10.32
C PRO A 222 4.29 -15.81 11.39
N ASP A 223 4.92 -16.98 11.56
CA ASP A 223 6.02 -17.21 12.51
C ASP A 223 7.42 -17.00 11.88
N TRP A 224 7.47 -16.62 10.60
CA TRP A 224 8.72 -16.25 9.95
C TRP A 224 9.38 -15.03 10.61
N PRO A 225 10.70 -14.87 10.47
CA PRO A 225 11.42 -13.72 11.03
C PRO A 225 10.72 -12.41 10.67
N MET A 226 10.57 -11.52 11.66
CA MET A 226 9.87 -10.24 11.49
C MET A 226 10.41 -9.42 10.31
N GLU A 227 11.72 -9.48 10.08
CA GLU A 227 12.38 -8.80 8.96
C GLU A 227 11.99 -9.38 7.59
N THR A 228 11.72 -10.69 7.51
CA THR A 228 11.16 -11.34 6.31
C THR A 228 9.70 -10.90 6.09
N LEU A 229 8.89 -10.84 7.15
CA LEU A 229 7.50 -10.35 7.06
C LEU A 229 7.44 -8.90 6.60
N LYS A 230 8.33 -8.03 7.09
CA LYS A 230 8.46 -6.62 6.65
C LYS A 230 8.83 -6.52 5.18
N ALA A 231 9.79 -7.33 4.71
CA ALA A 231 10.17 -7.37 3.30
C ALA A 231 8.99 -7.81 2.42
N GLN A 232 8.25 -8.84 2.84
CA GLN A 232 7.03 -9.29 2.16
C GLN A 232 5.96 -8.19 2.14
N ALA A 233 5.73 -7.48 3.24
CA ALA A 233 4.75 -6.39 3.30
C ALA A 233 5.08 -5.27 2.30
N ILE A 234 6.34 -4.84 2.20
CA ILE A 234 6.77 -3.80 1.25
C ILE A 234 6.63 -4.28 -0.20
N ALA A 235 7.03 -5.52 -0.50
CA ALA A 235 6.86 -6.11 -1.82
C ALA A 235 5.36 -6.26 -2.18
N ALA A 236 4.53 -6.71 -1.26
CA ALA A 236 3.10 -6.85 -1.50
C ALA A 236 2.41 -5.49 -1.72
N ARG A 237 2.76 -4.47 -0.91
CA ARG A 237 2.24 -3.10 -1.04
C ARG A 237 2.56 -2.48 -2.39
N SER A 238 3.80 -2.62 -2.84
CA SER A 238 4.26 -2.06 -4.11
C SER A 238 3.55 -2.72 -5.30
N TYR A 239 3.31 -4.04 -5.23
CA TYR A 239 2.53 -4.77 -6.22
C TYR A 239 1.08 -4.30 -6.29
N ALA A 240 0.41 -4.21 -5.14
CA ALA A 240 -0.99 -3.76 -5.06
C ALA A 240 -1.16 -2.34 -5.63
N LEU A 241 -0.29 -1.40 -5.24
CA LEU A 241 -0.34 -0.03 -5.76
C LEU A 241 -0.12 0.06 -7.26
N ALA A 242 0.82 -0.71 -7.81
CA ALA A 242 1.03 -0.72 -9.25
C ALA A 242 -0.26 -1.11 -10.00
N HIS A 243 -1.03 -2.04 -9.44
CA HIS A 243 -2.34 -2.44 -9.97
C HIS A 243 -3.46 -1.44 -9.68
N MET A 244 -3.35 -0.61 -8.65
CA MET A 244 -4.26 0.52 -8.46
C MET A 244 -4.03 1.62 -9.51
N PHE A 245 -2.77 1.82 -9.95
CA PHE A 245 -2.43 2.72 -11.05
C PHE A 245 -2.78 2.14 -12.43
N GLN A 246 -2.78 0.81 -12.55
CA GLN A 246 -3.12 0.10 -13.78
C GLN A 246 -4.10 -1.04 -13.47
N PRO A 247 -5.39 -0.70 -13.23
CA PRO A 247 -6.40 -1.66 -12.81
C PRO A 247 -6.65 -2.76 -13.83
N ALA A 248 -6.84 -3.98 -13.35
CA ALA A 248 -7.22 -5.14 -14.16
C ALA A 248 -8.56 -4.94 -14.89
N SER A 249 -9.46 -4.13 -14.32
CA SER A 249 -10.71 -3.73 -14.97
C SER A 249 -11.21 -2.39 -14.43
N ARG A 250 -12.32 -1.88 -15.00
CA ARG A 250 -13.00 -0.71 -14.43
C ARG A 250 -13.56 -0.94 -13.02
N PHE A 251 -13.77 -2.20 -12.63
CA PHE A 251 -14.45 -2.55 -11.39
C PHE A 251 -13.50 -2.85 -10.23
N PHE A 252 -12.32 -3.40 -10.53
CA PHE A 252 -11.35 -3.83 -9.52
C PHE A 252 -9.92 -3.64 -10.03
N ASP A 253 -9.00 -3.47 -9.09
CA ASP A 253 -7.57 -3.24 -9.33
C ASP A 253 -6.86 -4.57 -9.59
N LEU A 254 -7.13 -5.59 -8.77
CA LEU A 254 -6.56 -6.94 -8.87
C LEU A 254 -7.52 -8.04 -8.38
N GLY A 255 -7.19 -9.30 -8.65
CA GLY A 255 -7.87 -10.47 -8.09
C GLY A 255 -7.28 -10.92 -6.76
N ASN A 256 -7.82 -11.99 -6.19
CA ASN A 256 -7.46 -12.54 -4.87
C ASN A 256 -6.76 -13.92 -4.89
N ASP A 257 -6.35 -14.38 -6.07
CA ASP A 257 -5.73 -15.69 -6.27
C ASP A 257 -4.20 -15.60 -6.51
N GLU A 258 -3.56 -16.76 -6.67
CA GLU A 258 -2.11 -16.90 -6.82
C GLU A 258 -1.51 -16.17 -8.03
N ARG A 259 -2.34 -15.91 -9.07
CA ARG A 259 -1.92 -15.10 -10.21
C ARG A 259 -1.67 -13.64 -9.81
N TRP A 260 -2.35 -13.19 -8.76
CA TRP A 260 -2.24 -11.84 -8.20
C TRP A 260 -1.49 -11.93 -6.88
N GLN A 261 -2.21 -11.71 -5.80
CA GLN A 261 -1.77 -11.93 -4.43
C GLN A 261 -2.90 -12.67 -3.73
N VAL A 262 -2.53 -13.68 -2.96
CA VAL A 262 -3.54 -14.49 -2.28
C VAL A 262 -4.18 -13.66 -1.17
N TYR A 263 -5.49 -13.44 -1.27
CA TYR A 263 -6.26 -12.64 -0.30
C TYR A 263 -7.46 -13.43 0.20
N ARG A 264 -7.45 -13.77 1.50
CA ARG A 264 -8.44 -14.65 2.14
C ARG A 264 -9.31 -13.94 3.17
N GLY A 265 -9.40 -12.62 3.11
CA GLY A 265 -10.09 -11.83 4.12
C GLY A 265 -9.42 -11.97 5.49
N ILE A 266 -10.20 -11.99 6.57
CA ILE A 266 -9.65 -11.98 7.94
C ILE A 266 -9.04 -13.31 8.39
N GLU A 267 -9.24 -14.41 7.64
CA GLU A 267 -8.81 -15.77 8.02
C GLU A 267 -7.28 -15.89 8.18
N THR A 268 -6.53 -15.03 7.49
CA THR A 268 -5.06 -15.04 7.49
C THR A 268 -4.46 -13.79 8.09
N GLU A 269 -5.22 -13.09 8.95
CA GLU A 269 -4.69 -11.97 9.74
C GLU A 269 -4.05 -12.49 11.02
N TRP A 270 -2.79 -12.11 11.26
CA TRP A 270 -2.04 -12.48 12.45
C TRP A 270 -1.47 -11.23 13.12
N ASN A 271 -1.22 -11.29 14.42
CA ASN A 271 -0.57 -10.19 15.15
C ASN A 271 0.81 -9.85 14.56
N THR A 272 1.57 -10.85 14.11
CA THR A 272 2.89 -10.68 13.49
C THR A 272 2.80 -10.04 12.11
N THR A 273 1.82 -10.42 11.29
CA THR A 273 1.61 -9.80 9.97
C THR A 273 1.11 -8.37 10.11
N GLN A 274 0.22 -8.10 11.08
CA GLN A 274 -0.20 -6.75 11.44
C GLN A 274 0.98 -5.88 11.88
N ALA A 275 1.84 -6.40 12.77
CA ALA A 275 3.03 -5.68 13.23
C ALA A 275 4.02 -5.37 12.09
N ALA A 276 4.24 -6.33 11.17
CA ALA A 276 5.11 -6.13 10.01
C ALA A 276 4.56 -5.08 9.03
N VAL A 277 3.26 -5.13 8.75
CA VAL A 277 2.57 -4.14 7.91
C VAL A 277 2.63 -2.76 8.54
N GLN A 278 2.33 -2.64 9.83
CA GLN A 278 2.38 -1.37 10.56
C GLN A 278 3.80 -0.78 10.61
N ALA A 279 4.81 -1.61 10.88
CA ALA A 279 6.21 -1.19 10.92
C ALA A 279 6.76 -0.73 9.56
N THR A 280 6.07 -1.08 8.47
CA THR A 280 6.43 -0.70 7.10
C THR A 280 5.35 0.12 6.41
N ARG A 281 4.43 0.72 7.19
CA ARG A 281 3.26 1.42 6.67
C ARG A 281 3.63 2.41 5.58
N GLY A 282 2.98 2.31 4.43
CA GLY A 282 3.23 3.19 3.29
C GLY A 282 4.62 3.15 2.67
N ILE A 283 5.51 2.22 3.06
CA ILE A 283 6.82 2.05 2.42
C ILE A 283 6.68 1.16 1.19
N VAL A 284 7.21 1.63 0.06
CA VAL A 284 7.15 0.96 -1.24
C VAL A 284 8.51 0.94 -1.93
N LEU A 285 8.71 -0.03 -2.82
CA LEU A 285 9.84 -0.13 -3.72
C LEU A 285 9.67 0.83 -4.89
N THR A 286 10.72 1.60 -5.18
CA THR A 286 10.75 2.52 -6.31
C THR A 286 12.01 2.36 -7.14
N LYS A 287 11.92 2.68 -8.43
CA LYS A 287 13.08 2.77 -9.33
C LYS A 287 12.87 3.92 -10.28
N SER A 288 13.87 4.81 -10.34
CA SER A 288 13.80 6.02 -11.16
C SER A 288 12.54 6.85 -10.90
N GLY A 289 12.15 7.01 -9.63
CA GLY A 289 10.97 7.79 -9.21
C GLY A 289 9.61 7.13 -9.46
N ARG A 290 9.57 5.87 -9.91
CA ARG A 290 8.33 5.13 -10.19
C ARG A 290 8.17 3.96 -9.23
N ILE A 291 6.94 3.64 -8.84
CA ILE A 291 6.64 2.42 -8.09
C ILE A 291 7.06 1.22 -8.93
N MET A 292 7.82 0.31 -8.32
CA MET A 292 8.19 -0.94 -8.96
C MET A 292 7.08 -1.96 -8.82
N ILE A 293 6.80 -2.69 -9.90
CA ILE A 293 6.05 -3.94 -9.83
C ILE A 293 6.99 -4.98 -9.21
N SER A 294 6.81 -5.23 -7.93
CA SER A 294 7.58 -6.18 -7.14
C SER A 294 7.02 -7.58 -7.29
N MET A 295 7.52 -8.31 -8.28
CA MET A 295 7.24 -9.73 -8.41
C MET A 295 7.87 -10.51 -7.24
N TYR A 296 7.16 -11.52 -6.75
CA TYR A 296 7.66 -12.47 -5.77
C TYR A 296 7.01 -13.84 -5.98
N ALA A 297 7.70 -14.91 -5.57
CA ALA A 297 7.21 -16.30 -5.64
C ALA A 297 7.81 -17.16 -4.52
N ALA A 298 7.26 -18.37 -4.34
CA ALA A 298 7.62 -19.30 -3.28
C ALA A 298 9.12 -19.64 -3.26
N THR A 299 9.71 -19.92 -4.41
CA THR A 299 11.10 -20.40 -4.53
C THR A 299 11.92 -19.63 -5.56
N ASP A 300 13.24 -19.70 -5.43
CA ASP A 300 14.20 -19.14 -6.38
C ASP A 300 14.05 -19.72 -7.79
N ASP A 301 13.72 -21.02 -7.90
CA ASP A 301 13.50 -21.68 -9.20
C ASP A 301 12.29 -21.05 -9.93
N ILE A 302 11.18 -20.79 -9.23
CA ILE A 302 10.03 -20.09 -9.82
C ILE A 302 10.43 -18.67 -10.24
N VAL A 303 11.18 -17.94 -9.40
CA VAL A 303 11.64 -16.59 -9.75
C VAL A 303 12.53 -16.62 -10.99
N ARG A 304 13.42 -17.60 -11.11
CA ARG A 304 14.31 -17.76 -12.28
C ARG A 304 13.53 -18.10 -13.54
N GLU A 305 12.66 -19.09 -13.46
CA GLU A 305 11.98 -19.69 -14.62
C GLU A 305 10.82 -18.82 -15.12
N VAL A 306 10.05 -18.23 -14.21
CA VAL A 306 8.84 -17.46 -14.55
C VAL A 306 9.14 -15.98 -14.71
N PHE A 307 9.96 -15.39 -13.83
CA PHE A 307 10.21 -13.95 -13.84
C PHE A 307 11.55 -13.56 -14.47
N GLY A 308 12.28 -14.53 -15.03
CA GLY A 308 13.61 -14.32 -15.60
C GLY A 308 14.63 -13.87 -14.55
N GLY A 309 14.49 -14.36 -13.31
CA GLY A 309 15.36 -14.02 -12.19
C GLY A 309 15.07 -12.67 -11.53
N ARG A 310 13.94 -12.02 -11.87
CA ARG A 310 13.53 -10.72 -11.31
C ARG A 310 12.42 -10.91 -10.28
N GLY A 311 12.68 -10.49 -9.05
CA GLY A 311 11.71 -10.59 -7.98
C GLY A 311 12.28 -11.29 -6.75
N MET A 312 11.46 -11.38 -5.71
CA MET A 312 11.85 -11.96 -4.45
C MET A 312 11.44 -13.42 -4.32
N SER A 313 12.40 -14.28 -3.94
CA SER A 313 12.12 -15.64 -3.45
C SER A 313 11.67 -15.55 -2.00
N GLN A 314 10.48 -16.08 -1.68
CA GLN A 314 9.94 -16.09 -0.33
C GLN A 314 10.78 -16.98 0.60
N THR A 315 11.09 -18.20 0.17
CA THR A 315 11.98 -19.13 0.91
C THR A 315 13.40 -18.58 1.04
N GLY A 316 13.94 -17.94 0.01
CA GLY A 316 15.24 -17.29 0.09
C GLY A 316 15.25 -16.06 1.03
N ALA A 317 14.17 -15.27 1.05
CA ALA A 317 14.00 -14.17 2.01
C ALA A 317 13.86 -14.66 3.46
N TYR A 318 13.24 -15.82 3.67
CA TYR A 318 13.19 -16.50 4.96
C TYR A 318 14.57 -16.92 5.45
N GLU A 319 15.39 -17.54 4.60
CA GLU A 319 16.74 -17.96 4.96
C GLU A 319 17.65 -16.77 5.30
N LEU A 320 17.50 -15.63 4.62
CA LEU A 320 18.19 -14.40 4.99
C LEU A 320 17.72 -13.88 6.35
N GLY A 321 16.42 -13.88 6.61
CA GLY A 321 15.88 -13.50 7.91
C GLY A 321 16.45 -14.36 9.04
N LYS A 322 16.54 -15.68 8.85
CA LYS A 322 17.16 -16.60 9.82
C LYS A 322 18.63 -16.32 10.08
N ARG A 323 19.35 -15.82 9.09
CA ARG A 323 20.76 -15.42 9.20
C ARG A 323 20.93 -14.02 9.81
N GLY A 324 19.84 -13.36 10.22
CA GLY A 324 19.87 -12.05 10.88
C GLY A 324 19.91 -10.86 9.94
N TYR A 325 19.70 -11.05 8.63
CA TYR A 325 19.57 -9.93 7.70
C TYR A 325 18.25 -9.18 7.94
N ASN A 326 18.32 -7.85 7.94
CA ASN A 326 17.14 -7.01 8.07
C ASN A 326 16.37 -6.85 6.74
N TYR A 327 15.17 -6.30 6.79
CA TYR A 327 14.32 -6.17 5.60
C TYR A 327 14.95 -5.31 4.49
N LEU A 328 15.78 -4.32 4.84
CA LEU A 328 16.49 -3.46 3.87
C LEU A 328 17.51 -4.26 3.07
N GLN A 329 18.23 -5.16 3.75
CA GLN A 329 19.19 -6.07 3.13
C GLN A 329 18.47 -7.12 2.28
N ILE A 330 17.40 -7.72 2.80
CA ILE A 330 16.59 -8.70 2.06
C ILE A 330 16.09 -8.07 0.75
N LEU A 331 15.44 -6.91 0.83
CA LEU A 331 14.93 -6.20 -0.35
C LEU A 331 16.04 -5.79 -1.32
N GLY A 332 17.17 -5.28 -0.81
CA GLY A 332 18.31 -4.90 -1.63
C GLY A 332 18.92 -6.08 -2.40
N ALA A 333 18.82 -7.29 -1.87
CA ALA A 333 19.29 -8.51 -2.53
C ALA A 333 18.43 -8.92 -3.74
N TYR A 334 17.11 -8.79 -3.60
CA TYR A 334 16.14 -9.25 -4.62
C TYR A 334 15.75 -8.17 -5.62
N TYR A 335 15.86 -6.89 -5.25
CA TYR A 335 15.48 -5.76 -6.08
C TYR A 335 16.68 -4.81 -6.32
N PRO A 336 17.70 -5.26 -7.08
CA PRO A 336 18.90 -4.46 -7.30
C PRO A 336 18.58 -3.14 -8.03
N GLY A 337 19.12 -2.05 -7.48
CA GLY A 337 18.88 -0.69 -7.97
C GLY A 337 17.49 -0.13 -7.65
N ALA A 338 16.73 -0.79 -6.78
CA ALA A 338 15.56 -0.21 -6.15
C ALA A 338 15.97 0.77 -5.05
N GLY A 339 15.12 1.76 -4.80
CA GLY A 339 15.08 2.54 -3.57
C GLY A 339 13.79 2.25 -2.81
N LEU A 340 13.67 2.85 -1.62
CA LEU A 340 12.43 2.90 -0.89
C LEU A 340 11.84 4.30 -0.98
N SER A 341 10.52 4.39 -0.95
CA SER A 341 9.79 5.65 -0.87
C SER A 341 8.53 5.50 -0.04
N GLN A 342 7.99 6.63 0.40
CA GLN A 342 6.77 6.68 1.21
C GLN A 342 5.59 7.10 0.33
N ILE A 343 4.46 6.41 0.47
CA ILE A 343 3.19 6.86 -0.11
C ILE A 343 2.72 8.09 0.66
N ARG A 344 2.46 9.17 -0.06
CA ARG A 344 1.75 10.34 0.43
C ARG A 344 0.44 10.47 -0.33
N THR A 345 -0.66 10.18 0.32
CA THR A 345 -1.99 10.59 -0.12
C THR A 345 -2.18 12.04 0.30
N GLN A 346 -2.32 12.97 -0.65
CA GLN A 346 -2.68 14.36 -0.37
C GLN A 346 -4.17 14.49 -0.10
#